data_AF-A0A7X9GDL4-F1
#
_entry.id   AF-A0A7X9GDL4-F1
#
_cell.length_a   1.000
_cell.length_b   1.000
_cell.length_c   1.000
_cell.angle_alpha   90.00
_cell.angle_beta   90.00
_cell.angle_gamma   90.00
#
_symmetry.space_group_name_H-M   'P 1'
#
loop_
_entity.id
_entity.type
_entity.pdbx_description
1 polymer ?
#
loop_
_entity_poly.entity_id
_entity_poly.type
_entity_poly.pdbx_seq_one_letter_code
_entity_poly.pdbx_strand_id
1 'polypeptide(L)'
;MSRLQNESGQALLLVMMVLMMLLLLGSAALTRTGSSRVRSLEQQKMVQSIYIAEAGVEKALAYIKGDYLWLKGLTSNTEYAYISNLDYAGGQIKEVKITRTSSIDNPTSFCIESTGDYKGAGRTLIVKGEIYDPIDFSKGVWIKDGLSIFSNNNRYDSDIISGGSLVFDNNEDFSGNILAEGSIILRNNAKAGSIVADHDVWLFNKVEVTTQVVSGNDLHIENYGVLTCNALAYGNINMGNNSKIKGDVKYNGSLSLGDDTLIEGTVTHGGVEPASVNLPAFPVLDESIFEDYPDIDTSGNVSGSFNVDGIFYSPGDLNISGTYQGNGLIVAHGKVNITGDLIRADSQSSLAIVAFGQDDAGTGIRSINNHSINALLYTPHKIVLTNNLEFYGSLICREIDVNSNGVVTYDQELNDNHKKWMTTVVKVKSWKELNPVF
;
A
#
# COMPACT_ATOMS: atom_id res chain seq x y z
N MET A 1 90.45 -5.66 44.94
CA MET A 1 89.06 -5.56 45.42
C MET A 1 89.00 -4.77 46.73
N SER A 2 89.17 -3.44 46.68
CA SER A 2 89.16 -2.57 47.88
C SER A 2 88.45 -1.24 47.61
N ARG A 3 87.27 -1.31 46.98
CA ARG A 3 86.40 -0.15 46.70
C ARG A 3 84.91 -0.41 46.98
N LEU A 4 84.61 -1.35 47.89
CA LEU A 4 83.23 -1.71 48.25
C LEU A 4 82.87 -1.40 49.72
N GLN A 5 83.80 -0.88 50.53
CA GLN A 5 83.56 -0.66 51.96
C GLN A 5 83.03 0.74 52.33
N ASN A 6 82.76 1.63 51.36
CA ASN A 6 82.24 2.98 51.64
C ASN A 6 81.05 3.42 50.77
N GLU A 7 80.40 2.51 50.04
CA GLU A 7 79.25 2.76 49.15
C GLU A 7 77.93 2.20 49.72
N SER A 8 77.94 1.63 50.94
CA SER A 8 76.77 0.98 51.56
C SER A 8 75.60 1.93 51.81
N GLY A 9 75.85 3.23 51.96
CA GLY A 9 74.81 4.27 52.05
C GLY A 9 74.21 4.67 50.71
N GLN A 10 75.00 4.69 49.62
CA GLN A 10 74.50 5.06 48.28
C GLN A 10 73.72 3.92 47.62
N ALA A 11 74.13 2.67 47.83
CA ALA A 11 73.37 1.51 47.36
C ALA A 11 71.99 1.40 48.02
N LEU A 12 71.89 1.71 49.32
CA LEU A 12 70.61 1.75 50.05
C LEU A 12 69.67 2.83 49.48
N LEU A 13 70.20 4.03 49.21
CA LEU A 13 69.45 5.14 48.62
C LEU A 13 68.93 4.80 47.21
N LEU A 14 69.76 4.13 46.39
CA LEU A 14 69.37 3.71 45.04
C LEU A 14 68.28 2.64 45.09
N VAL A 15 68.39 1.66 45.98
CA VAL A 15 67.36 0.63 46.18
C VAL A 15 66.05 1.25 46.70
N MET A 16 66.12 2.22 47.63
CA MET A 16 64.94 2.95 48.09
C MET A 16 64.30 3.79 46.99
N MET A 17 65.08 4.46 46.14
CA MET A 17 64.56 5.21 44.99
C MET A 17 63.86 4.29 43.99
N VAL A 18 64.46 3.14 43.66
CA VAL A 18 63.86 2.16 42.75
C VAL A 18 62.58 1.57 43.35
N LEU A 19 62.57 1.24 44.64
CA LEU A 19 61.36 0.77 45.34
C LEU A 19 60.26 1.83 45.38
N MET A 20 60.60 3.11 45.63
CA MET A 20 59.63 4.21 45.57
C MET A 20 59.05 4.37 44.16
N MET A 21 59.88 4.31 43.12
CA MET A 21 59.40 4.36 41.73
C MET A 21 58.48 3.17 41.42
N LEU A 22 58.83 1.96 41.84
CA LEU A 22 57.99 0.77 41.66
C LEU A 22 56.66 0.87 42.41
N LEU A 23 56.65 1.41 43.62
CA LEU A 23 55.43 1.65 44.40
C LEU A 23 54.53 2.72 43.75
N LEU A 24 55.12 3.79 43.21
CA LEU A 24 54.38 4.83 42.49
C LEU A 24 53.77 4.29 41.18
N LEU A 25 54.55 3.55 40.39
CA LEU A 25 54.06 2.93 39.16
C LEU A 25 53.00 1.85 39.46
N GLY A 26 53.20 1.05 40.51
CA GLY A 26 52.26 0.03 40.95
C GLY A 26 50.92 0.62 41.41
N SER A 27 50.96 1.70 42.20
CA SER A 27 49.74 2.39 42.66
C SER A 27 49.00 3.10 41.53
N ALA A 28 49.70 3.71 40.58
CA ALA A 28 49.11 4.28 39.37
C ALA A 28 48.46 3.21 38.48
N ALA A 29 49.11 2.06 38.30
CA ALA A 29 48.57 0.94 37.53
C ALA A 29 47.32 0.34 38.18
N LEU A 30 47.32 0.12 39.50
CA LEU A 30 46.15 -0.37 40.24
C LEU A 30 44.96 0.60 40.16
N THR A 31 45.22 1.90 40.31
CA THR A 31 44.17 2.93 40.19
C THR A 31 43.56 2.96 38.79
N ARG A 32 44.40 2.81 37.75
CA ARG A 32 43.95 2.73 36.36
C ARG A 32 43.12 1.47 36.11
N THR A 33 43.55 0.31 36.61
CA THR A 33 42.80 -0.95 36.48
C THR A 33 41.46 -0.90 37.21
N GLY A 34 41.42 -0.36 38.42
CA GLY A 34 40.17 -0.17 39.18
C GLY A 34 39.20 0.75 38.44
N SER A 35 39.70 1.87 37.91
CA SER A 35 38.91 2.81 37.10
C SER A 35 38.41 2.16 35.81
N SER A 36 39.25 1.37 35.13
CA SER A 36 38.86 0.63 33.92
C SER A 36 37.74 -0.37 34.18
N ARG A 37 37.79 -1.07 35.33
CA ARG A 37 36.73 -2.03 35.72
C ARG A 37 35.39 -1.33 35.96
N VAL A 38 35.39 -0.21 36.67
CA VAL A 38 34.16 0.57 36.91
C VAL A 38 33.60 1.09 35.59
N ARG A 39 34.44 1.66 34.73
CA ARG A 39 34.03 2.13 33.39
C ARG A 39 33.44 1.01 32.54
N SER A 40 34.04 -0.18 32.57
CA SER A 40 33.52 -1.34 31.84
C SER A 40 32.13 -1.77 32.33
N LEU A 41 31.90 -1.76 33.65
CA LEU A 41 30.58 -2.07 34.21
C LEU A 41 29.53 -1.02 33.87
N GLU A 42 29.89 0.27 33.96
CA GLU A 42 28.98 1.36 33.57
C GLU A 42 28.66 1.31 32.08
N GLN A 43 29.66 1.04 31.23
CA GLN A 43 29.45 0.86 29.80
C GLN A 43 28.52 -0.33 29.50
N GLN A 44 28.67 -1.44 30.21
CA GLN A 44 27.76 -2.59 30.08
C GLN A 44 26.32 -2.22 30.46
N LYS A 45 26.11 -1.48 31.56
CA LYS A 45 24.78 -1.02 31.97
C LYS A 45 24.17 -0.07 30.93
N MET A 46 24.96 0.86 30.41
CA MET A 46 24.53 1.79 29.37
C MET A 46 24.08 1.06 28.11
N VAL A 47 24.88 0.12 27.61
CA VAL A 47 24.54 -0.69 26.44
C VAL A 47 23.25 -1.48 26.67
N GLN A 48 23.08 -2.09 27.85
CA GLN A 48 21.87 -2.82 28.18
C GLN A 48 20.62 -1.90 28.23
N SER A 49 20.75 -0.69 28.79
CA SER A 49 19.65 0.27 28.83
C SER A 49 19.24 0.77 27.44
N ILE A 50 20.18 0.85 26.48
CA ILE A 50 19.86 1.15 25.08
C ILE A 50 19.04 0.01 24.49
N TYR A 51 19.48 -1.25 24.58
CA TYR A 51 18.70 -2.39 24.05
C TYR A 51 17.28 -2.48 24.64
N ILE A 52 17.11 -2.11 25.91
CA ILE A 52 15.78 -2.02 26.53
C ILE A 52 14.96 -0.88 25.92
N ALA A 53 15.57 0.30 25.69
CA ALA A 53 14.92 1.40 24.98
C ALA A 53 14.52 1.00 23.55
N GLU A 54 15.38 0.27 22.82
CA GLU A 54 15.09 -0.24 21.46
C GLU A 54 13.88 -1.16 21.48
N ALA A 55 13.80 -2.09 22.44
CA ALA A 55 12.63 -2.96 22.59
C ALA A 55 11.32 -2.17 22.83
N GLY A 56 11.40 -1.02 23.52
CA GLY A 56 10.27 -0.10 23.66
C GLY A 56 9.85 0.56 22.34
N VAL A 57 10.82 0.95 21.50
CA VAL A 57 10.56 1.44 20.15
C VAL A 57 9.91 0.36 19.29
N GLU A 58 10.46 -0.86 19.27
CA GLU A 58 9.91 -1.97 18.48
C GLU A 58 8.47 -2.31 18.87
N LYS A 59 8.17 -2.33 20.17
CA LYS A 59 6.79 -2.51 20.66
C LYS A 59 5.84 -1.42 20.20
N ALA A 60 6.30 -0.17 20.13
CA ALA A 60 5.51 0.95 19.65
C ALA A 60 5.32 0.90 18.12
N LEU A 61 6.36 0.57 17.36
CA LEU A 61 6.28 0.40 15.90
C LEU A 61 5.33 -0.74 15.52
N ALA A 62 5.40 -1.88 16.21
CA ALA A 62 4.49 -3.01 15.99
C ALA A 62 3.02 -2.62 16.27
N TYR A 63 2.78 -1.84 17.33
CA TYR A 63 1.44 -1.34 17.65
C TYR A 63 0.93 -0.36 16.60
N ILE A 64 1.76 0.60 16.17
CA ILE A 64 1.43 1.55 15.10
C ILE A 64 1.13 0.83 13.78
N LYS A 65 1.89 -0.22 13.43
CA LYS A 65 1.66 -1.01 12.21
C LYS A 65 0.35 -1.81 12.29
N GLY A 66 0.02 -2.36 13.47
CA GLY A 66 -1.20 -3.13 13.70
C GLY A 66 -2.48 -2.29 13.75
N ASP A 67 -2.39 -1.06 14.28
CA ASP A 67 -3.51 -0.12 14.39
C ASP A 67 -3.09 1.29 13.91
N TYR A 68 -2.97 1.43 12.58
CA TYR A 68 -2.60 2.69 11.95
C TYR A 68 -3.67 3.79 12.14
N LEU A 69 -4.94 3.40 12.30
CA LEU A 69 -6.06 4.31 12.54
C LEU A 69 -5.96 4.95 13.93
N TRP A 70 -5.51 4.20 14.95
CA TRP A 70 -5.23 4.76 16.27
C TRP A 70 -4.23 5.92 16.21
N LEU A 71 -3.13 5.77 15.46
CA LEU A 71 -2.14 6.85 15.32
C LEU A 71 -2.75 8.10 14.65
N LYS A 72 -3.59 7.90 13.64
CA LYS A 72 -4.32 8.99 12.97
C LYS A 72 -5.34 9.67 13.91
N GLY A 73 -5.95 8.92 14.81
CA GLY A 73 -6.86 9.46 15.82
C GLY A 73 -6.20 10.39 16.84
N LEU A 74 -4.87 10.37 16.97
CA LEU A 74 -4.15 11.23 17.90
C LEU A 74 -4.20 12.70 17.45
N THR A 75 -4.36 13.59 18.43
CA THR A 75 -4.20 15.03 18.20
C THR A 75 -2.74 15.34 17.87
N SER A 76 -2.52 16.06 16.77
CA SER A 76 -1.18 16.43 16.30
C SER A 76 -0.39 17.18 17.39
N ASN A 77 0.90 16.88 17.50
CA ASN A 77 1.86 17.42 18.47
C ASN A 77 1.48 17.23 19.95
N THR A 78 0.63 16.25 20.26
CA THR A 78 0.30 15.86 21.63
C THR A 78 1.01 14.55 21.99
N GLU A 79 1.71 14.53 23.12
CA GLU A 79 2.38 13.32 23.63
C GLU A 79 1.36 12.33 24.19
N TYR A 80 1.44 11.07 23.76
CA TYR A 80 0.66 9.97 24.30
C TYR A 80 1.57 8.95 24.99
N ALA A 81 1.33 8.69 26.27
CA ALA A 81 2.07 7.68 27.02
C ALA A 81 1.55 6.28 26.65
N TYR A 82 2.37 5.51 25.94
CA TYR A 82 2.03 4.16 25.47
C TYR A 82 2.43 3.09 26.50
N ILE A 83 3.66 3.14 27.01
CA ILE A 83 4.17 2.21 28.04
C ILE A 83 4.69 3.03 29.22
N SER A 84 4.40 2.56 30.43
CA SER A 84 5.00 3.06 31.66
C SER A 84 5.45 1.90 32.54
N ASN A 85 6.72 1.90 32.93
CA ASN A 85 7.36 0.96 33.85
C ASN A 85 7.09 -0.53 33.55
N LEU A 86 7.47 -1.00 32.36
CA LEU A 86 7.35 -2.40 31.95
C LEU A 86 8.67 -3.15 32.15
N ASP A 87 8.69 -4.17 33.01
CA ASP A 87 9.88 -4.99 33.23
C ASP A 87 10.29 -5.75 31.96
N TYR A 88 11.58 -5.66 31.60
CA TYR A 88 12.12 -6.27 30.38
C TYR A 88 13.62 -6.56 30.51
N ALA A 89 14.04 -7.78 30.13
CA ALA A 89 15.45 -8.20 30.09
C ALA A 89 16.28 -7.92 31.36
N GLY A 90 15.66 -8.00 32.55
CA GLY A 90 16.30 -7.73 33.84
C GLY A 90 16.51 -6.24 34.17
N GLY A 91 15.97 -5.34 33.34
CA GLY A 91 15.75 -3.93 33.63
C GLY A 91 14.30 -3.56 33.36
N GLN A 92 14.05 -2.33 32.91
CA GLN A 92 12.70 -1.81 32.69
C GLN A 92 12.63 -0.86 31.49
N ILE A 93 11.62 -1.06 30.63
CA ILE A 93 11.15 -0.04 29.70
C ILE A 93 10.40 1.00 30.54
N LYS A 94 11.10 2.05 30.92
CA LYS A 94 10.62 3.06 31.89
C LYS A 94 9.44 3.84 31.33
N GLU A 95 9.58 4.32 30.11
CA GLU A 95 8.54 5.10 29.44
C GLU A 95 8.66 4.95 27.93
N VAL A 96 7.52 4.86 27.24
CA VAL A 96 7.44 5.02 25.79
C VAL A 96 6.33 6.03 25.49
N LYS A 97 6.69 7.12 24.82
CA LYS A 97 5.77 8.15 24.35
C LYS A 97 5.69 8.14 22.85
N ILE A 98 4.49 8.32 22.32
CA ILE A 98 4.22 8.41 20.89
C ILE A 98 3.54 9.75 20.62
N THR A 99 4.04 10.48 19.63
CA THR A 99 3.48 11.76 19.21
C THR A 99 3.24 11.73 17.71
N ARG A 100 2.01 11.99 17.26
CA ARG A 100 1.72 12.30 15.85
C ARG A 100 2.28 13.69 15.55
N THR A 101 3.17 13.81 14.57
CA THR A 101 3.82 15.08 14.22
C THR A 101 3.27 15.70 12.93
N SER A 102 2.54 14.95 12.11
CA SER A 102 1.87 15.47 10.92
C SER A 102 0.46 16.00 11.22
N SER A 103 0.01 16.93 10.38
CA SER A 103 -1.41 17.33 10.26
C SER A 103 -2.10 16.69 9.05
N ILE A 104 -1.33 16.13 8.12
CA ILE A 104 -1.81 15.34 6.98
C ILE A 104 -2.00 13.88 7.38
N ASP A 105 -2.91 13.19 6.69
CA ASP A 105 -3.30 11.81 7.00
C ASP A 105 -2.47 10.75 6.27
N ASN A 106 -1.84 11.07 5.12
CA ASN A 106 -0.99 10.11 4.41
C ASN A 106 0.15 10.84 3.67
N PRO A 107 1.44 10.61 4.03
CA PRO A 107 1.89 9.80 5.16
C PRO A 107 1.55 10.45 6.51
N THR A 108 1.26 9.64 7.52
CA THR A 108 1.16 10.12 8.91
C THR A 108 2.56 10.05 9.55
N SER A 109 3.10 11.21 9.93
CA SER A 109 4.41 11.29 10.59
C SER A 109 4.27 11.12 12.10
N PHE A 110 5.22 10.42 12.71
CA PHE A 110 5.24 10.18 14.15
C PHE A 110 6.64 10.31 14.76
N CYS A 111 6.68 10.51 16.08
CA CYS A 111 7.86 10.50 16.90
C CYS A 111 7.63 9.55 18.08
N ILE A 112 8.58 8.65 18.33
CA ILE A 112 8.61 7.74 19.47
C ILE A 112 9.78 8.16 20.36
N GLU A 113 9.51 8.41 21.64
CA GLU A 113 10.53 8.59 22.67
C GLU A 113 10.46 7.39 23.61
N SER A 114 11.53 6.60 23.69
CA SER A 114 11.60 5.38 24.51
C SER A 114 12.77 5.45 25.48
N THR A 115 12.50 5.26 26.76
CA THR A 115 13.50 5.25 27.82
C THR A 115 13.65 3.85 28.43
N GLY A 116 14.85 3.29 28.34
CA GLY A 116 15.23 2.06 29.04
C GLY A 116 16.03 2.36 30.30
N ASP A 117 15.78 1.62 31.37
CA ASP A 117 16.57 1.63 32.60
C ASP A 117 17.16 0.23 32.88
N TYR A 118 18.45 0.18 33.18
CA TYR A 118 19.10 -1.04 33.66
C TYR A 118 19.99 -0.73 34.86
N LYS A 119 19.57 -1.21 36.04
CA LYS A 119 20.32 -1.05 37.30
C LYS A 119 20.73 0.41 37.57
N GLY A 120 19.82 1.35 37.29
CA GLY A 120 20.00 2.79 37.50
C GLY A 120 20.72 3.53 36.37
N ALA A 121 21.12 2.85 35.29
CA ALA A 121 21.57 3.50 34.07
C ALA A 121 20.37 3.68 33.13
N GLY A 122 20.04 4.94 32.83
CA GLY A 122 18.94 5.30 31.93
C GLY A 122 19.43 5.77 30.56
N ARG A 123 18.74 5.34 29.50
CA ARG A 123 18.98 5.79 28.12
C ARG A 123 17.69 6.03 27.37
N THR A 124 17.67 7.09 26.57
CA THR A 124 16.50 7.51 25.81
C THR A 124 16.82 7.54 24.32
N LEU A 125 15.99 6.87 23.54
CA LEU A 125 16.00 6.88 22.09
C LEU A 125 14.83 7.70 21.56
N ILE A 126 15.10 8.46 20.51
CA ILE A 126 14.12 9.20 19.73
C ILE A 126 14.13 8.64 18.33
N VAL A 127 12.98 8.13 17.91
CA VAL A 127 12.76 7.55 16.59
C VAL A 127 11.67 8.34 15.88
N LYS A 128 11.96 8.81 14.68
CA LYS A 128 10.99 9.49 13.82
C LYS A 128 10.70 8.63 12.62
N GLY A 129 9.44 8.55 12.24
CA GLY A 129 9.01 7.75 11.11
C GLY A 129 7.77 8.29 10.43
N GLU A 130 7.42 7.65 9.33
CA GLU A 130 6.22 7.86 8.55
C GLU A 130 5.49 6.53 8.43
N ILE A 131 4.16 6.55 8.57
CA ILE A 131 3.30 5.43 8.19
C ILE A 131 2.50 5.83 6.95
N TYR A 132 2.39 4.89 6.01
CA TYR A 132 1.58 5.01 4.81
C TYR A 132 0.38 4.08 4.94
N ASP A 133 -0.75 4.54 4.41
CA ASP A 133 -1.99 3.79 4.47
C ASP A 133 -1.88 2.45 3.74
N PRO A 134 -2.51 1.39 4.28
CA PRO A 134 -2.61 0.13 3.58
C PRO A 134 -3.40 0.29 2.29
N ILE A 135 -3.25 -0.67 1.38
CA ILE A 135 -4.05 -0.71 0.16
C ILE A 135 -5.52 -0.94 0.52
N ASP A 136 -6.39 -0.08 -0.02
CA ASP A 136 -7.83 -0.24 0.07
C ASP A 136 -8.37 -0.99 -1.15
N PHE A 137 -8.63 -2.29 -0.98
CA PHE A 137 -9.22 -3.17 -1.99
C PHE A 137 -10.76 -3.07 -2.06
N SER A 138 -11.40 -2.10 -1.39
CA SER A 138 -12.87 -2.03 -1.35
C SER A 138 -13.54 -1.53 -2.64
N LYS A 139 -12.77 -1.25 -3.71
CA LYS A 139 -13.22 -0.46 -4.87
C LYS A 139 -13.61 -1.28 -6.09
N GLY A 140 -13.60 -2.61 -6.01
CA GLY A 140 -13.77 -3.46 -7.17
C GLY A 140 -12.59 -3.29 -8.12
N VAL A 141 -12.75 -2.51 -9.19
CA VAL A 141 -11.69 -2.20 -10.16
C VAL A 141 -11.28 -0.74 -10.06
N TRP A 142 -10.03 -0.49 -9.69
CA TRP A 142 -9.44 0.84 -9.61
C TRP A 142 -8.21 0.98 -10.50
N ILE A 143 -8.33 1.87 -11.47
CA ILE A 143 -7.34 2.14 -12.51
C ILE A 143 -6.73 3.51 -12.26
N LYS A 144 -5.41 3.59 -12.19
CA LYS A 144 -4.71 4.85 -11.90
C LYS A 144 -4.88 5.88 -13.01
N ASP A 145 -4.46 5.53 -14.22
CA ASP A 145 -4.33 6.44 -15.36
C ASP A 145 -4.21 5.65 -16.67
N GLY A 146 -3.91 6.32 -17.79
CA GLY A 146 -3.73 5.65 -19.08
C GLY A 146 -5.04 5.23 -19.75
N LEU A 147 -4.95 4.34 -20.73
CA LEU A 147 -6.08 3.83 -21.49
C LEU A 147 -6.32 2.36 -21.12
N SER A 148 -7.50 2.05 -20.59
CA SER A 148 -7.90 0.67 -20.29
C SER A 148 -8.96 0.17 -21.26
N ILE A 149 -8.81 -1.09 -21.71
CA ILE A 149 -9.61 -1.67 -22.78
C ILE A 149 -10.31 -2.93 -22.30
N PHE A 150 -11.62 -2.96 -22.51
CA PHE A 150 -12.50 -4.05 -22.16
C PHE A 150 -13.18 -4.51 -23.44
N SER A 151 -13.08 -5.80 -23.79
CA SER A 151 -13.48 -6.25 -25.12
C SER A 151 -14.08 -7.65 -25.18
N ASN A 152 -15.12 -7.81 -25.98
CA ASN A 152 -15.69 -9.09 -26.41
C ASN A 152 -16.36 -9.90 -25.28
N ASN A 153 -17.63 -9.56 -25.03
CA ASN A 153 -18.60 -10.31 -24.23
C ASN A 153 -18.23 -10.48 -22.74
N ASN A 154 -17.58 -9.50 -22.12
CA ASN A 154 -17.29 -9.61 -20.68
C ASN A 154 -18.46 -9.10 -19.82
N ARG A 155 -18.50 -9.57 -18.57
CA ARG A 155 -19.43 -9.13 -17.55
C ARG A 155 -18.69 -8.61 -16.33
N TYR A 156 -19.17 -7.50 -15.77
CA TYR A 156 -18.57 -6.83 -14.62
C TYR A 156 -19.62 -6.64 -13.54
N ASP A 157 -19.48 -7.43 -12.49
CA ASP A 157 -20.27 -7.34 -11.27
C ASP A 157 -19.48 -6.52 -10.22
N SER A 158 -19.03 -5.32 -10.61
CA SER A 158 -18.33 -4.36 -9.77
C SER A 158 -18.47 -2.93 -10.27
N ASP A 159 -18.17 -1.97 -9.40
CA ASP A 159 -17.86 -0.60 -9.85
C ASP A 159 -16.48 -0.58 -10.54
N ILE A 160 -16.32 0.35 -11.49
CA ILE A 160 -15.05 0.65 -12.16
C ILE A 160 -14.76 2.13 -11.95
N ILE A 161 -13.63 2.43 -11.32
CA ILE A 161 -13.14 3.79 -11.14
C ILE A 161 -11.79 3.95 -11.85
N SER A 162 -11.61 5.03 -12.60
CA SER A 162 -10.39 5.26 -13.38
C SER A 162 -9.96 6.72 -13.39
N GLY A 163 -8.68 6.99 -13.11
CA GLY A 163 -8.09 8.30 -13.41
C GLY A 163 -7.76 8.46 -14.91
N GLY A 164 -7.92 7.39 -15.69
CA GLY A 164 -7.65 7.32 -17.12
C GLY A 164 -8.91 7.30 -17.98
N SER A 165 -8.74 7.05 -19.27
CA SER A 165 -9.84 6.84 -20.21
C SER A 165 -10.19 5.36 -20.32
N LEU A 166 -11.47 5.08 -20.56
CA LEU A 166 -12.01 3.73 -20.60
C LEU A 166 -12.66 3.43 -21.95
N VAL A 167 -12.32 2.29 -22.53
CA VAL A 167 -12.91 1.81 -23.79
C VAL A 167 -13.54 0.44 -23.56
N PHE A 168 -14.82 0.35 -23.88
CA PHE A 168 -15.63 -0.86 -23.76
C PHE A 168 -16.17 -1.25 -25.13
N ASP A 169 -15.70 -2.37 -25.66
CA ASP A 169 -15.98 -2.82 -27.02
C ASP A 169 -16.69 -4.18 -27.05
N ASN A 170 -17.76 -4.28 -27.84
CA ASN A 170 -18.43 -5.54 -28.20
C ASN A 170 -19.04 -6.29 -27.02
N ASN A 171 -20.32 -6.02 -26.74
CA ASN A 171 -21.18 -6.78 -25.83
C ASN A 171 -20.69 -6.81 -24.37
N GLU A 172 -20.17 -5.70 -23.87
CA GLU A 172 -19.76 -5.57 -22.46
C GLU A 172 -20.97 -5.30 -21.55
N ASP A 173 -21.11 -6.02 -20.44
CA ASP A 173 -22.25 -5.92 -19.52
C ASP A 173 -21.81 -5.49 -18.10
N PHE A 174 -22.20 -4.30 -17.67
CA PHE A 174 -21.85 -3.73 -16.36
C PHE A 174 -23.06 -3.67 -15.45
N SER A 175 -22.99 -4.35 -14.30
CA SER A 175 -24.00 -4.21 -13.26
C SER A 175 -23.73 -3.01 -12.32
N GLY A 176 -22.48 -2.54 -12.28
CA GLY A 176 -22.04 -1.44 -11.41
C GLY A 176 -21.99 -0.07 -12.11
N ASN A 177 -21.34 0.87 -11.43
CA ASN A 177 -21.11 2.23 -11.91
C ASN A 177 -19.75 2.34 -12.59
N ILE A 178 -19.67 3.17 -13.63
CA ILE A 178 -18.42 3.50 -14.32
C ILE A 178 -18.12 4.98 -14.05
N LEU A 179 -16.99 5.25 -13.41
CA LEU A 179 -16.50 6.59 -13.14
C LEU A 179 -15.10 6.77 -13.72
N ALA A 180 -14.88 7.83 -14.50
CA ALA A 180 -13.57 8.14 -15.07
C ALA A 180 -13.24 9.63 -15.01
N GLU A 181 -12.03 9.98 -14.59
CA GLU A 181 -11.50 11.33 -14.82
C GLU A 181 -11.22 11.54 -16.32
N GLY A 182 -10.90 10.48 -17.07
CA GLY A 182 -10.77 10.54 -18.52
C GLY A 182 -12.11 10.42 -19.24
N SER A 183 -12.05 10.17 -20.55
CA SER A 183 -13.25 9.93 -21.34
C SER A 183 -13.71 8.48 -21.27
N ILE A 184 -15.00 8.25 -21.50
CA ILE A 184 -15.61 6.92 -21.51
C ILE A 184 -16.19 6.63 -22.90
N ILE A 185 -15.77 5.52 -23.51
CA ILE A 185 -16.28 5.06 -24.81
C ILE A 185 -16.92 3.69 -24.66
N LEU A 186 -18.21 3.56 -24.97
CA LEU A 186 -18.92 2.29 -25.06
C LEU A 186 -19.31 2.03 -26.51
N ARG A 187 -19.10 0.80 -26.99
CA ARG A 187 -19.43 0.39 -28.36
C ARG A 187 -20.16 -0.95 -28.41
N ASN A 188 -20.99 -1.11 -29.44
CA ASN A 188 -21.49 -2.39 -29.94
C ASN A 188 -22.23 -3.24 -28.89
N ASN A 189 -23.48 -2.86 -28.60
CA ASN A 189 -24.38 -3.52 -27.64
C ASN A 189 -23.87 -3.57 -26.18
N ALA A 190 -22.94 -2.69 -25.79
CA ALA A 190 -22.54 -2.56 -24.39
C ALA A 190 -23.69 -2.02 -23.53
N LYS A 191 -23.74 -2.45 -22.27
CA LYS A 191 -24.78 -2.09 -21.30
C LYS A 191 -24.18 -1.61 -20.00
N ALA A 192 -24.64 -0.47 -19.48
CA ALA A 192 -24.16 0.05 -18.20
C ALA A 192 -25.29 0.59 -17.31
N GLY A 193 -25.05 0.57 -15.99
CA GLY A 193 -25.90 1.22 -15.00
C GLY A 193 -25.78 2.75 -15.07
N SER A 194 -24.72 3.28 -14.46
CA SER A 194 -24.39 4.70 -14.41
C SER A 194 -23.05 4.97 -15.07
N ILE A 195 -22.95 6.07 -15.82
CA ILE A 195 -21.70 6.55 -16.41
C ILE A 195 -21.44 7.99 -15.95
N VAL A 196 -20.26 8.24 -15.40
CA VAL A 196 -19.79 9.58 -15.05
C VAL A 196 -18.36 9.76 -15.58
N ALA A 197 -18.16 10.72 -16.46
CA ALA A 197 -16.84 11.10 -16.98
C ALA A 197 -16.57 12.58 -16.74
N ASP A 198 -15.35 12.94 -16.35
CA ASP A 198 -14.92 14.35 -16.31
C ASP A 198 -14.64 14.92 -17.71
N HIS A 199 -14.39 14.05 -18.69
CA HIS A 199 -14.26 14.42 -20.11
C HIS A 199 -15.50 13.97 -20.90
N ASP A 200 -15.30 13.54 -22.15
CA ASP A 200 -16.38 13.17 -23.06
C ASP A 200 -16.91 11.76 -22.76
N VAL A 201 -18.18 11.56 -23.12
CA VAL A 201 -18.81 10.24 -23.15
C VAL A 201 -19.25 9.94 -24.57
N TRP A 202 -18.79 8.81 -25.12
CA TRP A 202 -19.22 8.35 -26.44
C TRP A 202 -19.90 6.99 -26.37
N LEU A 203 -21.11 6.91 -26.90
CA LEU A 203 -21.94 5.72 -26.91
C LEU A 203 -22.25 5.36 -28.37
N PHE A 204 -21.74 4.23 -28.85
CA PHE A 204 -21.84 3.83 -30.26
C PHE A 204 -22.54 2.49 -30.43
N ASN A 205 -23.41 2.38 -31.43
CA ASN A 205 -23.95 1.10 -31.93
C ASN A 205 -24.71 0.32 -30.85
N LYS A 206 -25.97 0.70 -30.60
CA LYS A 206 -26.90 -0.02 -29.70
C LYS A 206 -26.45 -0.11 -28.24
N VAL A 207 -25.73 0.89 -27.74
CA VAL A 207 -25.40 0.98 -26.31
C VAL A 207 -26.64 1.29 -25.49
N GLU A 208 -26.78 0.65 -24.33
CA GLU A 208 -27.87 0.87 -23.39
C GLU A 208 -27.34 1.38 -22.03
N VAL A 209 -27.87 2.51 -21.55
CA VAL A 209 -27.59 3.02 -20.20
C VAL A 209 -28.89 3.24 -19.44
N THR A 210 -28.92 2.81 -18.18
CA THR A 210 -30.18 2.64 -17.44
C THR A 210 -30.40 3.56 -16.26
N THR A 211 -29.34 4.08 -15.63
CA THR A 211 -29.46 4.88 -14.39
C THR A 211 -29.17 6.37 -14.62
N GLN A 212 -28.02 6.71 -15.19
CA GLN A 212 -27.65 8.08 -15.54
C GLN A 212 -26.45 8.13 -16.49
N VAL A 213 -26.34 9.23 -17.24
CA VAL A 213 -25.12 9.61 -17.95
C VAL A 213 -24.76 11.05 -17.58
N VAL A 214 -23.53 11.24 -17.12
CA VAL A 214 -22.93 12.55 -16.84
C VAL A 214 -21.63 12.67 -17.63
N SER A 215 -21.56 13.68 -18.50
CA SER A 215 -20.36 14.03 -19.26
C SER A 215 -19.85 15.41 -18.82
N GLY A 216 -18.57 15.50 -18.44
CA GLY A 216 -17.90 16.73 -18.06
C GLY A 216 -17.52 17.61 -19.25
N ASN A 217 -17.56 17.05 -20.47
CA ASN A 217 -17.48 17.79 -21.72
C ASN A 217 -18.69 17.42 -22.61
N ASP A 218 -18.47 16.79 -23.76
CA ASP A 218 -19.51 16.49 -24.73
C ASP A 218 -20.07 15.07 -24.53
N LEU A 219 -21.36 14.90 -24.81
CA LEU A 219 -22.02 13.59 -24.85
C LEU A 219 -22.37 13.25 -26.30
N HIS A 220 -21.83 12.15 -26.80
CA HIS A 220 -22.09 11.65 -28.15
C HIS A 220 -22.87 10.33 -28.08
N ILE A 221 -24.02 10.27 -28.75
CA ILE A 221 -24.90 9.10 -28.79
C ILE A 221 -25.16 8.74 -30.25
N GLU A 222 -24.41 7.79 -30.77
CA GLU A 222 -24.34 7.48 -32.19
C GLU A 222 -24.89 6.08 -32.49
N ASN A 223 -25.54 5.95 -33.66
CA ASN A 223 -26.01 4.69 -34.23
C ASN A 223 -26.87 3.85 -33.25
N TYR A 224 -28.13 4.24 -33.06
CA TYR A 224 -29.11 3.48 -32.26
C TYR A 224 -28.78 3.40 -30.75
N GLY A 225 -28.11 4.40 -30.17
CA GLY A 225 -27.92 4.46 -28.72
C GLY A 225 -29.25 4.66 -27.97
N VAL A 226 -29.45 3.95 -26.87
CA VAL A 226 -30.68 4.01 -26.07
C VAL A 226 -30.34 4.35 -24.62
N LEU A 227 -30.70 5.55 -24.19
CA LEU A 227 -30.63 5.94 -22.78
C LEU A 227 -32.03 5.86 -22.18
N THR A 228 -32.21 4.98 -21.20
CA THR A 228 -33.46 4.93 -20.43
C THR A 228 -33.43 5.84 -19.20
N CYS A 229 -32.34 6.59 -19.06
CA CYS A 229 -32.03 7.47 -17.95
C CYS A 229 -31.95 8.94 -18.34
N ASN A 230 -31.66 9.78 -17.35
CA ASN A 230 -31.30 11.18 -17.56
C ASN A 230 -29.91 11.31 -18.19
N ALA A 231 -29.73 12.35 -19.00
CA ALA A 231 -28.46 12.69 -19.64
C ALA A 231 -28.07 14.13 -19.30
N LEU A 232 -26.89 14.30 -18.71
CA LEU A 232 -26.31 15.58 -18.33
C LEU A 232 -24.99 15.74 -19.05
N ALA A 233 -24.81 16.84 -19.77
CA ALA A 233 -23.53 17.18 -20.40
C ALA A 233 -23.15 18.62 -20.05
N TYR A 234 -21.94 18.84 -19.54
CA TYR A 234 -21.48 20.20 -19.33
C TYR A 234 -21.28 20.94 -20.66
N GLY A 235 -20.87 20.23 -21.71
CA GLY A 235 -20.71 20.73 -23.07
C GLY A 235 -21.93 20.45 -23.95
N ASN A 236 -21.66 19.94 -25.15
CA ASN A 236 -22.64 19.64 -26.18
C ASN A 236 -23.28 18.26 -25.98
N ILE A 237 -24.50 18.10 -26.50
CA ILE A 237 -25.11 16.78 -26.71
C ILE A 237 -25.29 16.58 -28.20
N ASN A 238 -24.64 15.55 -28.73
CA ASN A 238 -24.70 15.14 -30.14
C ASN A 238 -25.39 13.78 -30.23
N MET A 239 -26.62 13.77 -30.76
CA MET A 239 -27.36 12.54 -31.00
C MET A 239 -27.34 12.22 -32.50
N GLY A 240 -26.70 11.11 -32.87
CA GLY A 240 -26.76 10.54 -34.20
C GLY A 240 -28.09 9.86 -34.51
N ASN A 241 -28.23 9.35 -35.74
CA ASN A 241 -29.50 8.85 -36.25
C ASN A 241 -30.06 7.69 -35.42
N ASN A 242 -31.39 7.64 -35.26
CA ASN A 242 -32.14 6.62 -34.53
C ASN A 242 -31.79 6.48 -33.03
N SER A 243 -31.13 7.47 -32.44
CA SER A 243 -30.82 7.49 -31.00
C SER A 243 -32.00 7.95 -30.16
N LYS A 244 -32.14 7.39 -28.95
CA LYS A 244 -33.27 7.67 -28.05
C LYS A 244 -32.83 7.94 -26.62
N ILE A 245 -33.40 8.99 -26.01
CA ILE A 245 -33.30 9.28 -24.58
C ILE A 245 -34.70 9.31 -23.98
N LYS A 246 -34.96 8.49 -22.96
CA LYS A 246 -36.27 8.48 -22.27
C LYS A 246 -36.33 9.46 -21.10
N GLY A 247 -35.20 9.71 -20.44
CA GLY A 247 -35.14 10.62 -19.30
C GLY A 247 -34.98 12.10 -19.69
N ASP A 248 -34.80 12.92 -18.67
CA ASP A 248 -34.56 14.35 -18.82
C ASP A 248 -33.15 14.63 -19.35
N VAL A 249 -33.01 15.71 -20.12
CA VAL A 249 -31.77 16.13 -20.75
C VAL A 249 -31.39 17.52 -20.26
N LYS A 250 -30.16 17.68 -19.76
CA LYS A 250 -29.58 18.97 -19.39
C LYS A 250 -28.23 19.19 -20.06
N TYR A 251 -28.02 20.38 -20.60
CA TYR A 251 -26.76 20.71 -21.30
C TYR A 251 -26.44 22.21 -21.23
N ASN A 252 -25.15 22.62 -21.21
CA ASN A 252 -24.79 24.05 -21.31
C ASN A 252 -24.28 24.47 -22.70
N GLY A 253 -23.87 23.52 -23.56
CA GLY A 253 -23.43 23.78 -24.93
C GLY A 253 -24.58 23.79 -25.93
N SER A 254 -24.37 23.12 -27.06
CA SER A 254 -25.37 22.94 -28.12
C SER A 254 -26.01 21.55 -28.07
N LEU A 255 -27.24 21.44 -28.56
CA LEU A 255 -27.93 20.17 -28.76
C LEU A 255 -28.09 19.93 -30.26
N SER A 256 -27.45 18.88 -30.77
CA SER A 256 -27.49 18.45 -32.17
C SER A 256 -28.25 17.13 -32.29
N LEU A 257 -29.27 17.10 -33.14
CA LEU A 257 -30.15 15.95 -33.34
C LEU A 257 -30.07 15.47 -34.80
N GLY A 258 -29.70 14.21 -34.98
CA GLY A 258 -29.76 13.50 -36.25
C GLY A 258 -31.18 13.04 -36.59
N ASP A 259 -31.29 12.32 -37.70
CA ASP A 259 -32.56 11.81 -38.22
C ASP A 259 -33.17 10.78 -37.27
N ASP A 260 -34.50 10.82 -37.12
CA ASP A 260 -35.29 9.87 -36.31
C ASP A 260 -34.80 9.74 -34.84
N THR A 261 -34.25 10.83 -34.29
CA THR A 261 -33.91 10.92 -32.87
C THR A 261 -35.13 11.24 -32.00
N LEU A 262 -35.13 10.75 -30.76
CA LEU A 262 -36.24 10.99 -29.83
C LEU A 262 -35.73 11.27 -28.40
N ILE A 263 -36.20 12.39 -27.84
CA ILE A 263 -36.08 12.68 -26.41
C ILE A 263 -37.51 12.71 -25.84
N GLU A 264 -37.82 11.80 -24.90
CA GLU A 264 -39.15 11.74 -24.27
C GLU A 264 -39.27 12.64 -23.03
N GLY A 265 -38.15 12.88 -22.33
CA GLY A 265 -38.10 13.73 -21.15
C GLY A 265 -37.99 15.23 -21.46
N THR A 266 -37.79 16.01 -20.40
CA THR A 266 -37.66 17.47 -20.49
C THR A 266 -36.27 17.87 -20.94
N VAL A 267 -36.18 18.79 -21.89
CA VAL A 267 -34.91 19.37 -22.36
C VAL A 267 -34.69 20.72 -21.68
N THR A 268 -33.60 20.87 -20.93
CA THR A 268 -33.22 22.11 -20.24
C THR A 268 -31.83 22.56 -20.67
N HIS A 269 -31.71 23.83 -21.08
CA HIS A 269 -30.43 24.45 -21.38
C HIS A 269 -29.91 25.25 -20.16
N GLY A 270 -28.64 25.04 -19.80
CA GLY A 270 -27.98 25.64 -18.65
C GLY A 270 -28.16 24.88 -17.33
N GLY A 271 -27.34 25.21 -16.34
CA GLY A 271 -27.45 24.69 -14.97
C GLY A 271 -26.86 23.29 -14.77
N VAL A 272 -26.01 22.83 -15.68
CA VAL A 272 -25.16 21.65 -15.47
C VAL A 272 -23.86 22.11 -14.82
N GLU A 273 -23.56 21.59 -13.63
CA GLU A 273 -22.27 21.79 -12.98
C GLU A 273 -21.19 20.91 -13.64
N PRO A 274 -19.91 21.31 -13.61
CA PRO A 274 -18.83 20.45 -14.05
C PRO A 274 -18.89 19.09 -13.35
N ALA A 275 -18.71 18.01 -14.11
CA ALA A 275 -18.52 16.69 -13.52
C ALA A 275 -17.26 16.74 -12.63
N SER A 276 -17.34 16.06 -11.49
CA SER A 276 -16.18 15.88 -10.61
C SER A 276 -16.17 14.44 -10.14
N VAL A 277 -15.29 13.65 -10.74
CA VAL A 277 -14.99 12.30 -10.30
C VAL A 277 -13.95 12.40 -9.17
N ASN A 278 -14.40 12.24 -7.93
CA ASN A 278 -13.49 12.24 -6.77
C ASN A 278 -12.88 10.85 -6.55
N LEU A 279 -11.68 10.64 -7.09
CA LEU A 279 -10.93 9.41 -6.89
C LEU A 279 -10.08 9.45 -5.61
N PRO A 280 -9.97 8.33 -4.88
CA PRO A 280 -8.94 8.21 -3.86
C PRO A 280 -7.54 8.35 -4.48
N ALA A 281 -6.54 8.67 -3.65
CA ALA A 281 -5.15 8.75 -4.11
C ALA A 281 -4.61 7.34 -4.39
N PHE A 282 -4.05 7.10 -5.59
CA PHE A 282 -3.53 5.78 -5.96
C PHE A 282 -2.48 5.27 -4.96
N PRO A 283 -2.60 4.03 -4.46
CA PRO A 283 -1.70 3.51 -3.45
C PRO A 283 -0.29 3.37 -4.03
N VAL A 284 0.70 3.85 -3.28
CA VAL A 284 2.11 3.72 -3.64
C VAL A 284 2.78 2.88 -2.58
N LEU A 285 3.24 1.69 -2.96
CA LEU A 285 4.03 0.81 -2.12
C LEU A 285 5.52 0.99 -2.39
N ASP A 286 6.33 1.03 -1.32
CA ASP A 286 7.78 0.98 -1.38
C ASP A 286 8.22 -0.49 -1.30
N GLU A 287 8.73 -1.02 -2.40
CA GLU A 287 9.13 -2.41 -2.55
C GLU A 287 10.19 -2.85 -1.53
N SER A 288 11.14 -1.97 -1.21
CA SER A 288 12.28 -2.27 -0.33
C SER A 288 11.87 -2.83 1.04
N ILE A 289 10.66 -2.50 1.49
CA ILE A 289 10.11 -2.94 2.78
C ILE A 289 9.82 -4.44 2.79
N PHE A 290 9.41 -4.99 1.65
CA PHE A 290 9.09 -6.42 1.53
C PHE A 290 10.35 -7.24 1.28
N GLU A 291 11.38 -6.65 0.66
CA GLU A 291 12.68 -7.28 0.47
C GLU A 291 13.45 -7.43 1.79
N ASP A 292 13.44 -6.38 2.64
CA ASP A 292 14.23 -6.38 3.87
C ASP A 292 13.63 -7.29 4.97
N TYR A 293 12.31 -7.54 4.96
CA TYR A 293 11.60 -8.24 6.04
C TYR A 293 10.44 -9.14 5.56
N PRO A 294 10.68 -10.13 4.68
CA PRO A 294 9.65 -11.13 4.39
C PRO A 294 9.47 -12.09 5.56
N ASP A 295 8.24 -12.60 5.75
CA ASP A 295 8.02 -13.74 6.66
C ASP A 295 8.56 -15.03 6.01
N ILE A 296 8.39 -15.17 4.69
CA ILE A 296 8.78 -16.34 3.90
C ILE A 296 9.30 -15.93 2.52
N ASP A 297 10.49 -16.39 2.15
CA ASP A 297 10.99 -16.29 0.77
C ASP A 297 10.32 -17.33 -0.13
N THR A 298 9.83 -16.89 -1.29
CA THR A 298 9.27 -17.75 -2.35
C THR A 298 9.91 -17.41 -3.69
N SER A 299 9.88 -18.32 -4.68
CA SER A 299 10.36 -18.00 -6.02
C SER A 299 9.87 -19.00 -7.08
N GLY A 300 9.82 -18.53 -8.33
CA GLY A 300 9.56 -19.39 -9.49
C GLY A 300 8.10 -19.79 -9.60
N ASN A 301 7.74 -20.97 -9.10
CA ASN A 301 6.42 -21.57 -9.30
C ASN A 301 5.78 -21.98 -7.96
N VAL A 302 4.62 -21.41 -7.65
CA VAL A 302 3.76 -21.83 -6.55
C VAL A 302 2.54 -22.53 -7.15
N SER A 303 2.34 -23.81 -6.81
CA SER A 303 1.24 -24.60 -7.37
C SER A 303 0.73 -25.66 -6.40
N GLY A 304 -0.49 -26.14 -6.61
CA GLY A 304 -1.13 -27.16 -5.77
C GLY A 304 -1.82 -26.56 -4.55
N SER A 305 -1.87 -27.30 -3.44
CA SER A 305 -2.43 -26.80 -2.19
C SER A 305 -1.34 -26.18 -1.32
N PHE A 306 -1.53 -24.92 -0.90
CA PHE A 306 -0.53 -24.20 -0.10
C PHE A 306 -1.19 -23.28 0.94
N ASN A 307 -0.46 -23.00 2.01
CA ASN A 307 -0.89 -22.08 3.06
C ASN A 307 -0.27 -20.70 2.84
N VAL A 308 -1.06 -19.66 3.04
CA VAL A 308 -0.67 -18.26 2.95
C VAL A 308 -0.97 -17.59 4.28
N ASP A 309 -0.01 -17.62 5.20
CA ASP A 309 -0.09 -16.90 6.48
C ASP A 309 1.14 -16.00 6.63
N GLY A 310 0.95 -14.69 6.45
CA GLY A 310 2.03 -13.71 6.50
C GLY A 310 2.38 -13.11 5.13
N ILE A 311 3.58 -12.55 5.03
CA ILE A 311 4.12 -11.87 3.86
C ILE A 311 5.16 -12.77 3.18
N PHE A 312 4.86 -13.17 1.95
CA PHE A 312 5.75 -13.94 1.09
C PHE A 312 6.40 -13.01 0.07
N TYR A 313 7.71 -13.12 -0.12
CA TYR A 313 8.44 -12.29 -1.07
C TYR A 313 9.13 -13.14 -2.14
N SER A 314 8.97 -12.75 -3.40
CA SER A 314 9.67 -13.31 -4.56
C SER A 314 10.60 -12.27 -5.17
N PRO A 315 11.93 -12.49 -5.17
CA PRO A 315 12.90 -11.55 -5.74
C PRO A 315 12.86 -11.48 -7.28
N GLY A 316 12.01 -12.27 -7.93
CA GLY A 316 11.82 -12.24 -9.38
C GLY A 316 10.40 -12.59 -9.78
N ASP A 317 10.24 -12.98 -11.04
CA ASP A 317 8.95 -13.38 -11.61
C ASP A 317 8.34 -14.57 -10.85
N LEU A 318 7.01 -14.58 -10.75
CA LEU A 318 6.25 -15.62 -10.06
C LEU A 318 5.17 -16.18 -10.96
N ASN A 319 5.10 -17.51 -11.05
CA ASN A 319 3.92 -18.19 -11.58
C ASN A 319 3.14 -18.82 -10.43
N ILE A 320 1.82 -18.63 -10.42
CA ILE A 320 0.97 -19.10 -9.32
C ILE A 320 -0.31 -19.77 -9.83
N SER A 321 -0.71 -20.86 -9.17
CA SER A 321 -1.96 -21.58 -9.38
C SER A 321 -2.26 -22.49 -8.19
N GLY A 322 -3.45 -23.08 -8.13
CA GLY A 322 -3.87 -24.06 -7.12
C GLY A 322 -4.86 -23.52 -6.09
N THR A 323 -4.86 -24.14 -4.91
CA THR A 323 -5.77 -23.82 -3.82
C THR A 323 -5.00 -23.28 -2.63
N TYR A 324 -5.35 -22.10 -2.15
CA TYR A 324 -4.70 -21.49 -0.99
C TYR A 324 -5.58 -21.51 0.26
N GLN A 325 -4.97 -21.62 1.43
CA GLN A 325 -5.64 -21.48 2.73
C GLN A 325 -4.90 -20.47 3.61
N GLY A 326 -5.64 -19.68 4.39
CA GLY A 326 -5.07 -18.68 5.30
C GLY A 326 -5.19 -17.26 4.77
N ASN A 327 -4.59 -16.32 5.50
CA ASN A 327 -4.61 -14.90 5.16
C ASN A 327 -3.18 -14.39 4.94
N GLY A 328 -2.85 -14.05 3.70
CA GLY A 328 -1.49 -13.69 3.32
C GLY A 328 -1.38 -12.68 2.19
N LEU A 329 -0.16 -12.16 2.05
CA LEU A 329 0.28 -11.27 0.98
C LEU A 329 1.45 -11.93 0.26
N ILE A 330 1.36 -12.08 -1.06
CA ILE A 330 2.50 -12.47 -1.90
C ILE A 330 2.97 -11.24 -2.67
N VAL A 331 4.24 -10.90 -2.52
CA VAL A 331 4.89 -9.77 -3.19
C VAL A 331 5.92 -10.33 -4.16
N ALA A 332 5.87 -9.94 -5.43
CA ALA A 332 6.86 -10.27 -6.43
C ALA A 332 7.56 -9.00 -6.92
N HIS A 333 8.89 -9.02 -6.90
CA HIS A 333 9.71 -7.99 -7.56
C HIS A 333 9.55 -8.04 -9.07
N GLY A 334 9.39 -9.23 -9.62
CA GLY A 334 9.07 -9.43 -11.02
C GLY A 334 7.59 -9.30 -11.34
N LYS A 335 7.21 -9.80 -12.52
CA LYS A 335 5.81 -9.93 -12.92
C LYS A 335 5.19 -11.18 -12.29
N VAL A 336 3.85 -11.22 -12.25
CA VAL A 336 3.10 -12.39 -11.80
C VAL A 336 2.27 -12.97 -12.96
N ASN A 337 2.40 -14.27 -13.21
CA ASN A 337 1.51 -14.99 -14.11
C ASN A 337 0.64 -15.97 -13.31
N ILE A 338 -0.68 -15.82 -13.39
CA ILE A 338 -1.62 -16.77 -12.82
C ILE A 338 -1.89 -17.84 -13.88
N THR A 339 -1.26 -19.00 -13.72
CA THR A 339 -1.12 -20.03 -14.78
C THR A 339 -2.20 -21.12 -14.74
N GLY A 340 -3.09 -21.08 -13.75
CA GLY A 340 -4.22 -21.99 -13.59
C GLY A 340 -5.25 -21.37 -12.65
N ASP A 341 -6.24 -22.16 -12.23
CA ASP A 341 -7.16 -21.77 -11.17
C ASP A 341 -6.39 -21.32 -9.93
N LEU A 342 -6.85 -20.28 -9.25
CA LEU A 342 -6.30 -19.80 -7.99
C LEU A 342 -7.45 -19.58 -7.02
N ILE A 343 -7.80 -20.61 -6.27
CA ILE A 343 -9.05 -20.67 -5.49
C ILE A 343 -8.78 -20.71 -3.98
N ARG A 344 -9.66 -20.11 -3.19
CA ARG A 344 -9.60 -20.18 -1.72
C ARG A 344 -10.11 -21.54 -1.23
N ALA A 345 -9.46 -22.11 -0.21
CA ALA A 345 -9.87 -23.36 0.42
C ALA A 345 -11.16 -23.20 1.26
N ASP A 346 -11.37 -22.00 1.83
CA ASP A 346 -12.52 -21.66 2.67
C ASP A 346 -12.86 -20.16 2.57
N SER A 347 -14.03 -19.76 3.07
CA SER A 347 -14.51 -18.36 3.05
C SER A 347 -13.80 -17.44 4.03
N GLN A 348 -12.85 -17.94 4.83
CA GLN A 348 -12.05 -17.12 5.76
C GLN A 348 -10.65 -16.83 5.22
N SER A 349 -10.30 -17.43 4.08
CA SER A 349 -9.00 -17.30 3.44
C SER A 349 -9.01 -16.14 2.44
N SER A 350 -7.94 -15.35 2.46
CA SER A 350 -7.73 -14.23 1.56
C SER A 350 -6.27 -14.12 1.13
N LEU A 351 -6.07 -13.99 -0.17
CA LEU A 351 -4.75 -13.79 -0.77
C LEU A 351 -4.70 -12.44 -1.50
N ALA A 352 -3.79 -11.58 -1.07
CA ALA A 352 -3.37 -10.40 -1.83
C ALA A 352 -2.08 -10.69 -2.60
N ILE A 353 -1.99 -10.21 -3.84
CA ILE A 353 -0.83 -10.36 -4.71
C ILE A 353 -0.39 -8.98 -5.20
N VAL A 354 0.88 -8.66 -4.96
CA VAL A 354 1.53 -7.43 -5.39
C VAL A 354 2.63 -7.76 -6.40
N ALA A 355 2.60 -7.14 -7.57
CA ALA A 355 3.65 -7.28 -8.59
C ALA A 355 4.29 -5.93 -8.90
N PHE A 356 5.59 -5.77 -8.63
CA PHE A 356 6.34 -4.54 -8.91
C PHE A 356 7.00 -4.55 -10.29
N GLY A 357 7.25 -5.72 -10.87
CA GLY A 357 7.85 -5.88 -12.18
C GLY A 357 6.81 -5.94 -13.30
N GLN A 358 7.28 -5.90 -14.54
CA GLN A 358 6.46 -5.99 -15.75
C GLN A 358 7.22 -6.67 -16.88
N ASP A 359 6.51 -7.16 -17.90
CA ASP A 359 7.12 -7.58 -19.16
C ASP A 359 7.35 -6.42 -20.14
N ASP A 360 7.89 -6.74 -21.31
CA ASP A 360 8.19 -5.77 -22.37
C ASP A 360 6.94 -5.02 -22.90
N ALA A 361 5.74 -5.57 -22.68
CA ALA A 361 4.47 -4.94 -23.04
C ALA A 361 3.88 -4.10 -21.89
N GLY A 362 4.60 -3.96 -20.78
CA GLY A 362 4.15 -3.23 -19.60
C GLY A 362 3.21 -4.02 -18.68
N THR A 363 3.08 -5.34 -18.88
CA THR A 363 2.16 -6.18 -18.11
C THR A 363 2.82 -6.66 -16.82
N GLY A 364 2.28 -6.24 -15.68
CA GLY A 364 2.73 -6.65 -14.35
C GLY A 364 2.04 -7.90 -13.83
N ILE A 365 0.74 -8.05 -14.08
CA ILE A 365 -0.01 -9.26 -13.72
C ILE A 365 -0.79 -9.76 -14.94
N ARG A 366 -0.72 -11.06 -15.19
CA ARG A 366 -1.41 -11.68 -16.32
C ARG A 366 -2.08 -12.99 -15.93
N SER A 367 -3.30 -13.18 -16.40
CA SER A 367 -3.89 -14.51 -16.54
C SER A 367 -4.49 -14.67 -17.92
N ILE A 368 -4.29 -15.85 -18.49
CA ILE A 368 -4.79 -16.24 -19.81
C ILE A 368 -5.40 -17.62 -19.64
N ASN A 369 -6.54 -17.85 -20.32
CA ASN A 369 -7.33 -19.09 -20.36
C ASN A 369 -8.36 -19.20 -19.25
N ASN A 370 -9.18 -20.25 -19.34
CA ASN A 370 -10.40 -20.45 -18.56
C ASN A 370 -10.09 -20.79 -17.08
N HIS A 371 -9.64 -19.81 -16.30
CA HIS A 371 -9.31 -19.99 -14.89
C HIS A 371 -10.32 -19.27 -13.98
N SER A 372 -10.56 -19.85 -12.80
CA SER A 372 -11.22 -19.17 -11.69
C SER A 372 -10.19 -18.62 -10.71
N ILE A 373 -10.25 -17.33 -10.40
CA ILE A 373 -9.26 -16.62 -9.59
C ILE A 373 -9.97 -15.89 -8.45
N ASN A 374 -9.67 -16.27 -7.21
CA ASN A 374 -10.08 -15.57 -5.99
C ASN A 374 -8.86 -14.85 -5.42
N ALA A 375 -8.67 -13.56 -5.69
CA ALA A 375 -7.51 -12.82 -5.18
C ALA A 375 -7.73 -11.31 -5.17
N LEU A 376 -6.96 -10.60 -4.34
CA LEU A 376 -6.82 -9.15 -4.39
C LEU A 376 -5.53 -8.83 -5.15
N LEU A 377 -5.61 -8.18 -6.31
CA LEU A 377 -4.46 -7.93 -7.17
C LEU A 377 -4.07 -6.46 -7.15
N TYR A 378 -2.77 -6.19 -6.97
CA TYR A 378 -2.20 -4.86 -7.10
C TYR A 378 -0.94 -4.88 -7.96
N THR A 379 -0.83 -3.92 -8.88
CA THR A 379 0.42 -3.63 -9.59
C THR A 379 0.46 -2.15 -10.00
N PRO A 380 1.60 -1.45 -9.97
CA PRO A 380 1.71 -0.10 -10.52
C PRO A 380 1.76 -0.09 -12.05
N HIS A 381 1.57 -1.25 -12.71
CA HIS A 381 1.62 -1.45 -14.15
C HIS A 381 0.29 -1.98 -14.68
N LYS A 382 0.31 -2.70 -15.81
CA LYS A 382 -0.88 -3.22 -16.47
C LYS A 382 -1.30 -4.60 -15.96
N ILE A 383 -2.61 -4.81 -15.80
CA ILE A 383 -3.22 -6.13 -15.61
C ILE A 383 -3.83 -6.62 -16.93
N VAL A 384 -3.59 -7.88 -17.29
CA VAL A 384 -4.18 -8.51 -18.48
C VAL A 384 -4.94 -9.77 -18.08
N LEU A 385 -6.26 -9.76 -18.31
CA LEU A 385 -7.16 -10.89 -18.06
C LEU A 385 -7.82 -11.29 -19.38
N THR A 386 -7.48 -12.46 -19.92
CA THR A 386 -8.04 -12.91 -21.21
C THR A 386 -8.55 -14.35 -21.22
N ASN A 387 -9.56 -14.61 -22.06
CA ASN A 387 -10.11 -15.92 -22.43
C ASN A 387 -10.89 -16.65 -21.32
N ASN A 388 -12.19 -16.36 -21.21
CA ASN A 388 -13.17 -16.99 -20.31
C ASN A 388 -12.71 -17.11 -18.84
N LEU A 389 -12.10 -16.05 -18.31
CA LEU A 389 -11.68 -15.99 -16.91
C LEU A 389 -12.85 -15.64 -16.00
N GLU A 390 -12.89 -16.22 -14.81
CA GLU A 390 -13.74 -15.79 -13.71
C GLU A 390 -12.87 -15.22 -12.59
N PHE A 391 -12.90 -13.91 -12.42
CA PHE A 391 -12.15 -13.21 -11.37
C PHE A 391 -13.09 -12.74 -10.26
N TYR A 392 -12.75 -13.08 -9.02
CA TYR A 392 -13.45 -12.70 -7.80
C TYR A 392 -12.45 -11.99 -6.87
N GLY A 393 -12.68 -10.71 -6.59
CA GLY A 393 -11.82 -9.92 -5.71
C GLY A 393 -11.73 -8.46 -6.12
N SER A 394 -10.54 -7.87 -6.05
CA SER A 394 -10.31 -6.48 -6.44
C SER A 394 -9.07 -6.35 -7.30
N LEU A 395 -9.12 -5.43 -8.26
CA LEU A 395 -8.05 -5.12 -9.20
C LEU A 395 -7.63 -3.67 -8.98
N ILE A 396 -6.38 -3.45 -8.58
CA ILE A 396 -5.79 -2.11 -8.48
C ILE A 396 -4.57 -2.05 -9.38
N CYS A 397 -4.66 -1.27 -10.43
CA CYS A 397 -3.62 -1.24 -11.45
C CYS A 397 -3.46 0.12 -12.10
N ARG A 398 -2.38 0.29 -12.86
CA ARG A 398 -2.26 1.48 -13.69
C ARG A 398 -3.19 1.42 -14.89
N GLU A 399 -3.14 0.32 -15.63
CA GLU A 399 -3.99 0.04 -16.80
C GLU A 399 -4.54 -1.38 -16.72
N ILE A 400 -5.65 -1.66 -17.39
CA ILE A 400 -6.19 -3.01 -17.49
C ILE A 400 -6.69 -3.32 -18.89
N ASP A 401 -6.39 -4.55 -19.35
CA ASP A 401 -7.05 -5.16 -20.49
C ASP A 401 -7.85 -6.39 -20.05
N VAL A 402 -9.15 -6.39 -20.31
CA VAL A 402 -10.01 -7.57 -20.14
C VAL A 402 -10.55 -7.96 -21.51
N ASN A 403 -10.37 -9.21 -21.91
CA ASN A 403 -10.79 -9.65 -23.24
C ASN A 403 -11.36 -11.08 -23.26
N SER A 404 -12.41 -11.27 -24.06
CA SER A 404 -13.01 -12.55 -24.41
C SER A 404 -13.70 -13.26 -23.24
N ASN A 405 -15.00 -13.00 -23.07
CA ASN A 405 -15.92 -13.73 -22.18
C ASN A 405 -15.50 -13.79 -20.70
N GLY A 406 -14.78 -12.79 -20.20
CA GLY A 406 -14.38 -12.71 -18.80
C GLY A 406 -15.52 -12.26 -17.88
N VAL A 407 -15.49 -12.71 -16.64
CA VAL A 407 -16.34 -12.22 -15.54
C VAL A 407 -15.44 -11.61 -14.48
N VAL A 408 -15.70 -10.37 -14.09
CA VAL A 408 -14.99 -9.69 -13.00
C VAL A 408 -16.01 -9.32 -11.93
N THR A 409 -15.90 -9.91 -10.76
CA THR A 409 -16.82 -9.71 -9.62
C THR A 409 -16.06 -9.16 -8.43
N TYR A 410 -16.58 -8.11 -7.81
CA TYR A 410 -16.05 -7.66 -6.53
C TYR A 410 -16.43 -8.63 -5.42
N ASP A 411 -15.43 -9.22 -4.76
CA ASP A 411 -15.63 -10.11 -3.62
C ASP A 411 -15.27 -9.37 -2.31
N GLN A 412 -16.31 -8.94 -1.60
CA GLN A 412 -16.17 -8.24 -0.34
C GLN A 412 -15.56 -9.12 0.77
N GLU A 413 -15.83 -10.43 0.79
CA GLU A 413 -15.31 -11.33 1.83
C GLU A 413 -13.78 -11.43 1.75
N LEU A 414 -13.21 -11.44 0.54
CA LEU A 414 -11.74 -11.38 0.38
C LEU A 414 -11.16 -10.09 0.98
N ASN A 415 -11.77 -8.94 0.70
CA ASN A 415 -11.30 -7.67 1.26
C ASN A 415 -11.42 -7.62 2.79
N ASP A 416 -12.53 -8.13 3.35
CA ASP A 416 -12.80 -8.09 4.79
C ASP A 416 -11.88 -9.04 5.58
N ASN A 417 -11.49 -10.18 4.99
CA ASN A 417 -10.52 -11.11 5.59
C ASN A 417 -9.06 -10.68 5.41
N HIS A 418 -8.76 -9.79 4.45
CA HIS A 418 -7.40 -9.30 4.22
C HIS A 418 -6.89 -8.48 5.42
N LYS A 419 -5.78 -8.92 6.00
CA LYS A 419 -5.14 -8.23 7.12
C LYS A 419 -4.43 -6.96 6.64
N LYS A 420 -5.05 -5.80 6.86
CA LYS A 420 -4.57 -4.48 6.39
C LYS A 420 -3.11 -4.17 6.77
N TRP A 421 -2.65 -4.61 7.94
CA TRP A 421 -1.26 -4.40 8.39
C TRP A 421 -0.20 -4.97 7.42
N MET A 422 -0.56 -5.95 6.57
CA MET A 422 0.36 -6.55 5.60
C MET A 422 0.75 -5.58 4.49
N THR A 423 -0.11 -4.63 4.14
CA THR A 423 0.18 -3.57 3.15
C THR A 423 0.46 -2.22 3.83
N THR A 424 0.42 -2.16 5.17
CA THR A 424 0.81 -0.99 5.94
C THR A 424 2.33 -0.84 5.96
N VAL A 425 2.80 0.28 5.41
CA VAL A 425 4.21 0.60 5.27
C VAL A 425 4.63 1.56 6.39
N VAL A 426 5.63 1.16 7.19
CA VAL A 426 6.24 2.00 8.22
C VAL A 426 7.70 2.26 7.87
N LYS A 427 8.06 3.53 7.68
CA LYS A 427 9.41 3.96 7.30
C LYS A 427 10.05 4.75 8.43
N VAL A 428 11.11 4.21 9.03
CA VAL A 428 11.93 4.94 10.01
C VAL A 428 12.84 5.93 9.28
N LYS A 429 12.75 7.21 9.62
CA LYS A 429 13.53 8.29 9.00
C LYS A 429 14.76 8.68 9.81
N SER A 430 14.67 8.58 11.13
CA SER A 430 15.81 8.88 12.00
C SER A 430 15.75 8.04 13.26
N TRP A 431 16.91 7.57 13.68
CA TRP A 431 17.12 6.86 14.94
C TRP A 431 18.25 7.56 15.69
N LYS A 432 17.95 8.16 16.85
CA LYS A 432 18.94 8.96 17.59
C LYS A 432 18.82 8.76 19.10
N GLU A 433 19.98 8.62 19.75
CA GLU A 433 20.08 8.75 21.21
C GLU A 433 19.98 10.23 21.60
N LEU A 434 19.15 10.56 22.59
CA LEU A 434 18.95 11.96 23.01
C LEU A 434 20.24 12.57 23.59
N ASN A 435 21.06 11.77 24.28
CA ASN A 435 22.33 12.17 24.88
C ASN A 435 23.46 11.19 24.50
N PRO A 436 23.99 11.26 23.27
CA PRO A 436 25.07 10.37 22.84
C PRO A 436 26.33 10.64 23.68
N VAL A 437 27.09 9.60 24.00
CA VAL A 437 28.29 9.67 24.87
C VAL A 437 29.52 10.26 24.16
N PHE A 438 29.34 10.98 23.05
CA PHE A 438 30.42 11.57 22.25
C PHE A 438 30.26 13.08 22.07
#